data_AF-A0AAU6EKY9-F1
#
_entry.id   AF-A0AAU6EKY9-F1
#
_cell.length_a   1.000
_cell.length_b   1.000
_cell.length_c   1.000
_cell.angle_alpha   90.00
_cell.angle_beta   90.00
_cell.angle_gamma   90.00
#
_symmetry.space_group_name_H-M   'P 1'
#
loop_
_entity.id
_entity.type
_entity.pdbx_description
1 polymer ?
#
loop_
_entity_poly.entity_id
_entity_poly.type
_entity_poly.pdbx_seq_one_letter_code
_entity_poly.pdbx_strand_id
1 'polypeptide(L)'
;MLGEESDLLTASAWLHDIGYSPELVDTGFHPLDGARYLRDVHQADDKLCRLVAHHSCAIYEATERGLIDALNGEFDRERPELVEALTYCDMTTGPDGSPFDVADRLTEIHLRYGPDHLVSRSITNATPCITSSVRAVLAALSDVRAGGVV
;
A
#
# COMPACT_ATOMS: atom_id res chain seq x y z
N MET A 1 8.63 16.90 3.89
CA MET A 1 7.46 16.08 4.24
C MET A 1 7.86 14.89 5.09
N LEU A 2 8.74 13.98 4.64
CA LEU A 2 9.03 12.73 5.37
C LEU A 2 10.41 12.66 6.08
N GLY A 3 11.34 13.59 5.77
CA GLY A 3 12.62 13.68 6.47
C GLY A 3 13.44 12.39 6.39
N GLU A 4 13.95 11.92 7.53
CA GLU A 4 14.78 10.71 7.67
C GLU A 4 14.06 9.42 7.25
N GLU A 5 12.72 9.44 7.12
CA GLU A 5 11.92 8.25 6.81
C GLU A 5 11.75 8.05 5.29
N SER A 6 12.40 8.90 4.47
CA SER A 6 12.38 8.79 3.01
C SER A 6 12.98 7.47 2.52
N ASP A 7 14.05 6.99 3.15
CA ASP A 7 14.71 5.75 2.75
C ASP A 7 13.85 4.54 3.11
N LEU A 8 13.18 4.58 4.28
CA LEU A 8 12.21 3.56 4.69
C LEU A 8 11.06 3.49 3.68
N LEU A 9 10.42 4.63 3.35
CA LEU A 9 9.35 4.66 2.38
C LEU A 9 9.80 4.15 1.01
N THR A 10 11.00 4.52 0.57
CA THR A 10 11.56 4.06 -0.71
C THR A 10 11.70 2.53 -0.70
N ALA A 11 12.26 1.95 0.35
CA ALA A 11 12.39 0.50 0.49
C ALA A 11 11.00 -0.19 0.53
N SER A 12 10.04 0.37 1.27
CA SER A 12 8.67 -0.15 1.28
C SER A 12 7.99 -0.08 -0.09
N ALA A 13 8.21 0.99 -0.87
CA ALA A 13 7.67 1.11 -2.22
C ALA A 13 8.25 0.06 -3.17
N TRP A 14 9.52 -0.32 -3.03
CA TRP A 14 10.09 -1.44 -3.79
C TRP A 14 9.54 -2.81 -3.38
N LEU A 15 9.19 -2.98 -2.11
CA LEU A 15 8.91 -4.29 -1.51
C LEU A 15 7.44 -4.58 -1.24
N HIS A 16 6.53 -3.60 -1.36
CA HIS A 16 5.12 -3.75 -0.99
C HIS A 16 4.44 -4.96 -1.65
N ASP A 17 4.82 -5.25 -2.90
CA ASP A 17 4.26 -6.33 -3.71
C ASP A 17 5.10 -7.62 -3.71
N ILE A 18 6.11 -7.75 -2.84
CA ILE A 18 6.98 -8.95 -2.80
C ILE A 18 6.19 -10.25 -2.57
N GLY A 19 5.09 -10.18 -1.82
CA GLY A 19 4.22 -11.31 -1.53
C GLY A 19 3.46 -11.88 -2.74
N TYR A 20 3.54 -11.25 -3.91
CA TYR A 20 3.04 -11.87 -5.15
C TYR A 20 3.91 -13.03 -5.64
N SER A 21 5.15 -13.14 -5.16
CA SER A 21 6.02 -14.26 -5.52
C SER A 21 5.34 -15.60 -5.16
N PRO A 22 5.20 -16.54 -6.11
CA PRO A 22 4.52 -17.83 -5.86
C PRO A 22 5.15 -18.64 -4.73
N GLU A 23 6.45 -18.45 -4.46
CA GLU A 23 7.18 -19.13 -3.39
C GLU A 23 6.83 -18.60 -1.99
N LEU A 24 6.23 -17.41 -1.90
CA LEU A 24 5.89 -16.75 -0.65
C LEU A 24 4.42 -16.91 -0.27
N VAL A 25 3.58 -17.45 -1.16
CA VAL A 25 2.15 -17.59 -0.93
C VAL A 25 1.88 -18.58 0.19
N ASP A 26 1.29 -18.08 1.28
CA ASP A 26 0.85 -18.86 2.44
C ASP A 26 -0.67 -18.73 2.60
N THR A 27 -1.15 -17.48 2.69
CA THR A 27 -2.59 -17.19 2.81
C THR A 27 -3.24 -16.80 1.49
N GLY A 28 -2.44 -16.47 0.46
CA GLY A 28 -2.93 -15.90 -0.79
C GLY A 28 -3.29 -14.43 -0.69
N PHE A 29 -2.86 -13.76 0.38
CA PHE A 29 -2.99 -12.33 0.62
C PHE A 29 -1.59 -11.71 0.68
N HIS A 30 -1.16 -11.15 -0.45
CA HIS A 30 0.22 -10.73 -0.65
C HIS A 30 0.78 -9.70 0.35
N PRO A 31 -0.01 -8.77 0.93
CA PRO A 31 0.52 -7.87 1.95
C PRO A 31 0.97 -8.62 3.20
N LEU A 32 0.15 -9.57 3.67
CA LEU A 32 0.47 -10.36 4.87
C LEU A 32 1.59 -11.36 4.60
N ASP A 33 1.49 -12.09 3.49
CA ASP A 33 2.49 -13.09 3.10
C ASP A 33 3.87 -12.44 2.88
N GLY A 34 3.92 -11.29 2.19
CA GLY A 34 5.14 -10.52 1.98
C GLY A 34 5.73 -9.96 3.28
N ALA A 35 4.89 -9.41 4.17
CA ALA A 35 5.34 -8.90 5.46
C ALA A 35 5.91 -9.98 6.37
N ARG A 36 5.26 -11.16 6.42
CA ARG A 36 5.77 -12.33 7.16
C ARG A 36 7.11 -12.79 6.60
N TYR A 37 7.25 -12.88 5.28
CA TYR A 37 8.52 -13.26 4.66
C TYR A 37 9.66 -12.29 5.01
N LEU A 38 9.41 -10.98 4.90
CA LEU A 38 10.40 -9.96 5.24
C LEU A 38 10.80 -10.02 6.72
N ARG A 39 9.84 -10.24 7.62
CA ARG A 39 10.08 -10.41 9.06
C ARG A 39 10.87 -11.68 9.38
N ASP A 40 10.42 -12.82 8.85
CA ASP A 40 10.87 -14.14 9.32
C ASP A 40 12.14 -14.63 8.62
N VAL A 41 12.32 -14.28 7.34
CA VAL A 41 13.46 -14.73 6.53
C VAL A 41 14.55 -13.67 6.44
N HIS A 42 14.17 -12.44 6.13
CA HIS A 42 15.13 -11.34 5.97
C HIS A 42 15.41 -10.58 7.27
N GLN A 43 14.62 -10.81 8.32
CA GLN A 43 14.72 -10.08 9.59
C GLN A 43 14.76 -8.56 9.36
N ALA A 44 13.92 -8.12 8.42
CA ALA A 44 13.84 -6.72 8.01
C ALA A 44 13.33 -5.83 9.15
N ASP A 45 13.51 -4.52 8.99
CA ASP A 45 13.01 -3.53 9.93
C ASP A 45 11.50 -3.68 10.18
N ASP A 46 11.08 -3.53 11.44
CA ASP A 46 9.69 -3.71 11.86
C ASP A 46 8.74 -2.72 11.15
N LYS A 47 9.15 -1.44 11.03
CA LYS A 47 8.33 -0.43 10.36
C LYS A 47 8.14 -0.78 8.88
N LEU A 48 9.18 -1.31 8.24
CA LEU A 48 9.11 -1.76 6.85
C LEU A 48 8.08 -2.89 6.71
N CYS A 49 8.14 -3.89 7.57
CA CYS A 49 7.19 -5.01 7.55
C CYS A 49 5.75 -4.53 7.78
N ARG A 50 5.54 -3.61 8.71
CA ARG A 50 4.23 -3.01 8.99
C ARG A 50 3.70 -2.19 7.81
N LEU A 51 4.56 -1.43 7.12
CA LEU A 51 4.18 -0.71 5.91
C LEU A 51 3.78 -1.67 4.78
N VAL A 52 4.55 -2.75 4.57
CA VAL A 52 4.21 -3.79 3.58
C VAL A 52 2.91 -4.49 3.96
N ALA A 53 2.68 -4.82 5.23
CA ALA A 53 1.46 -5.50 5.67
C ALA A 53 0.19 -4.67 5.43
N HIS A 54 0.29 -3.34 5.55
CA HIS A 54 -0.84 -2.41 5.51
C HIS A 54 -0.92 -1.55 4.23
N HIS A 55 -0.11 -1.84 3.21
CA HIS A 55 -0.05 -1.02 2.01
C HIS A 55 -1.39 -0.94 1.26
N SER A 56 -1.63 0.17 0.56
CA SER A 56 -2.78 0.37 -0.33
C SER A 56 -4.14 0.05 0.30
N CYS A 57 -4.29 0.38 1.58
CA CYS A 57 -5.48 0.10 2.38
C CYS A 57 -5.81 -1.42 2.49
N ALA A 58 -4.78 -2.27 2.60
CA ALA A 58 -4.85 -3.73 2.71
C ALA A 58 -5.91 -4.27 3.70
N ILE A 59 -6.26 -3.51 4.74
CA ILE A 59 -7.29 -3.87 5.73
C ILE A 59 -8.65 -4.24 5.11
N TYR A 60 -9.04 -3.64 3.98
CA TYR A 60 -10.31 -3.94 3.32
C TYR A 60 -10.29 -5.31 2.67
N GLU A 61 -9.19 -5.64 2.00
CA GLU A 61 -9.00 -6.97 1.40
C GLU A 61 -8.80 -8.04 2.48
N ALA A 62 -8.05 -7.73 3.54
CA ALA A 62 -7.92 -8.60 4.70
C ALA A 62 -9.29 -8.93 5.31
N THR A 63 -10.20 -7.96 5.36
CA THR A 63 -11.58 -8.18 5.85
C THR A 63 -12.37 -9.10 4.92
N GLU A 64 -12.34 -8.86 3.61
CA GLU A 64 -13.02 -9.72 2.62
C GLU A 64 -12.48 -11.16 2.62
N ARG A 65 -11.21 -11.34 3.00
CA ARG A 65 -10.54 -12.66 3.11
C ARG A 65 -10.71 -13.32 4.48
N GLY A 66 -11.26 -12.63 5.48
CA GLY A 66 -11.31 -13.13 6.86
C GLY A 66 -9.95 -13.19 7.56
N LEU A 67 -8.98 -12.38 7.12
CA LEU A 67 -7.61 -12.32 7.61
C LEU A 67 -7.30 -11.05 8.43
N ILE A 68 -8.30 -10.20 8.69
CA ILE A 68 -8.11 -8.94 9.41
C ILE A 68 -7.54 -9.13 10.82
N ASP A 69 -7.95 -10.19 11.54
CA ASP A 69 -7.45 -10.49 12.88
C ASP A 69 -5.99 -10.95 12.84
N ALA A 70 -5.60 -11.73 11.83
CA ALA A 70 -4.21 -12.14 11.64
C ALA A 70 -3.33 -10.93 11.29
N LEU A 71 -3.79 -10.09 10.36
CA LEU A 71 -3.08 -8.87 9.96
C LEU A 71 -2.82 -7.94 11.16
N ASN A 72 -3.88 -7.59 11.92
CA ASN A 72 -3.76 -6.68 13.06
C ASN A 72 -3.09 -7.32 14.28
N GLY A 73 -3.16 -8.65 14.42
CA GLY A 73 -2.48 -9.37 15.50
C GLY A 73 -0.97 -9.49 15.30
N GLU A 74 -0.50 -9.43 14.06
CA GLU A 74 0.92 -9.57 13.73
C GLU A 74 1.62 -8.25 13.41
N PHE A 75 0.90 -7.27 12.86
CA PHE A 75 1.48 -6.02 12.41
C PHE A 75 0.61 -4.84 12.82
N ASP A 76 1.14 -3.96 13.67
CA ASP A 76 0.49 -2.70 14.01
C ASP A 76 0.46 -1.75 12.80
N ARG A 77 -0.54 -0.86 12.71
CA ARG A 77 -0.56 0.17 11.67
C ARG A 77 0.54 1.20 11.90
N GLU A 78 1.30 1.52 10.87
CA GLU A 78 2.31 2.59 10.92
C GLU A 78 1.69 3.98 10.91
N ARG A 79 2.54 5.00 11.11
CA ARG A 79 2.11 6.40 11.11
C ARG A 79 1.33 6.74 9.83
N PRO A 80 0.20 7.47 9.94
CA PRO A 80 -0.66 7.77 8.79
C PRO A 80 0.08 8.37 7.61
N GLU A 81 1.01 9.30 7.84
CA GLU A 81 1.75 9.96 6.77
C GLU A 81 2.60 9.01 5.91
N LEU A 82 3.12 7.92 6.48
CA LEU A 82 3.89 6.92 5.75
C LEU A 82 2.98 5.96 4.99
N VAL A 83 1.87 5.57 5.60
CA VAL A 83 0.86 4.71 4.96
C VAL A 83 0.20 5.43 3.77
N GLU A 84 -0.13 6.70 3.95
CA GLU A 84 -0.68 7.56 2.88
C GLU A 84 0.32 7.74 1.75
N ALA A 85 1.59 7.98 2.07
CA ALA A 85 2.64 8.12 1.07
C ALA A 85 2.88 6.83 0.28
N LEU A 86 2.90 5.66 0.95
CA LEU A 86 3.04 4.37 0.25
C LEU A 86 1.83 4.07 -0.63
N THR A 87 0.62 4.34 -0.13
CA THR A 87 -0.62 4.20 -0.91
C THR A 87 -0.61 5.13 -2.13
N TYR A 88 -0.14 6.37 -1.97
CA TYR A 88 0.05 7.29 -3.08
C TYR A 88 1.04 6.73 -4.11
N CYS A 89 2.19 6.22 -3.68
CA CYS A 89 3.19 5.65 -4.57
C CYS A 89 2.64 4.49 -5.41
N ASP A 90 1.99 3.49 -4.80
CA ASP A 90 1.42 2.35 -5.54
C ASP A 90 0.26 2.79 -6.46
N MET A 91 -0.68 3.58 -5.93
CA MET A 91 -1.91 3.90 -6.65
C MET A 91 -1.74 4.98 -7.74
N THR A 92 -0.55 5.57 -7.87
CA THR A 92 -0.22 6.57 -8.90
C THR A 92 1.00 6.21 -9.75
N THR A 93 1.51 4.98 -9.63
CA THR A 93 2.65 4.50 -10.43
C THR A 93 2.29 3.20 -11.16
N GLY A 94 2.48 3.20 -12.48
CA GLY A 94 2.33 2.03 -13.32
C GLY A 94 3.51 1.04 -13.17
N PRO A 95 3.37 -0.21 -13.62
CA PRO A 95 4.43 -1.23 -13.53
C PRO A 95 5.74 -0.84 -14.25
N ASP A 96 5.67 0.06 -15.23
CA ASP A 96 6.82 0.61 -15.96
C ASP A 96 7.35 1.93 -15.36
N GLY A 97 6.80 2.35 -14.21
CA GLY A 97 7.14 3.61 -13.56
C GLY A 97 6.39 4.83 -14.12
N SER A 98 5.46 4.64 -15.07
CA SER A 98 4.67 5.75 -15.61
C SER A 98 3.69 6.31 -14.57
N PRO A 99 3.47 7.63 -14.53
CA PRO A 99 2.50 8.23 -13.60
C PRO A 99 1.07 7.92 -14.04
N PHE A 100 0.23 7.49 -13.10
CA PHE A 100 -1.20 7.22 -13.30
C PHE A 100 -2.07 8.20 -12.51
N ASP A 101 -3.24 8.52 -13.07
CA ASP A 101 -4.33 9.07 -12.27
C ASP A 101 -4.95 7.95 -11.41
N VAL A 102 -5.27 8.26 -10.16
CA VAL A 102 -5.82 7.27 -9.23
C VAL A 102 -7.17 6.72 -9.70
N ALA A 103 -8.01 7.51 -10.38
CA ALA A 103 -9.29 7.05 -10.90
C ALA A 103 -9.11 6.08 -12.07
N ASP A 104 -8.11 6.34 -12.92
CA ASP A 104 -7.74 5.44 -14.01
C ASP A 104 -7.20 4.11 -13.46
N ARG A 105 -6.34 4.15 -12.44
CA ARG A 105 -5.83 2.94 -11.77
C ARG A 105 -6.96 2.12 -11.14
N LEU A 106 -7.90 2.75 -10.44
CA LEU A 106 -9.05 2.06 -9.85
C LEU A 106 -9.94 1.41 -10.93
N THR A 107 -10.18 2.12 -12.03
CA THR A 107 -10.94 1.61 -13.17
C THR A 107 -10.24 0.41 -13.81
N GLU A 108 -8.92 0.48 -14.00
CA GLU A 108 -8.11 -0.61 -14.54
C GLU A 108 -8.20 -1.86 -13.66
N ILE A 109 -8.06 -1.72 -12.33
CA ILE A 109 -8.19 -2.84 -11.39
C ILE A 109 -9.56 -3.51 -11.52
N HIS A 110 -10.64 -2.74 -11.59
CA HIS A 110 -11.99 -3.29 -11.76
C HIS A 110 -12.16 -4.03 -13.10
N LEU A 111 -11.58 -3.51 -14.19
CA LEU A 111 -11.62 -4.16 -15.50
C LEU A 111 -10.81 -5.48 -15.50
N ARG A 112 -9.67 -5.52 -14.81
CA ARG A 112 -8.80 -6.70 -14.73
C ARG A 112 -9.47 -7.87 -14.01
N TYR A 113 -10.14 -7.60 -12.89
CA TYR A 113 -10.69 -8.66 -12.03
C TYR A 113 -12.18 -8.95 -12.26
N GLY A 114 -12.95 -7.99 -12.81
CA GLY A 114 -14.39 -8.12 -12.98
C GLY A 114 -15.18 -7.93 -11.67
N PRO A 115 -16.50 -7.69 -11.74
CA PRO A 115 -17.29 -7.18 -10.60
C PRO A 115 -17.43 -8.17 -9.42
N ASP A 116 -17.44 -9.47 -9.68
CA ASP A 116 -17.66 -10.49 -8.65
C ASP A 116 -16.38 -10.95 -7.94
N HIS A 117 -15.21 -10.49 -8.39
CA HIS A 117 -13.94 -10.88 -7.82
C HIS A 117 -13.69 -10.20 -6.47
N LEU A 118 -13.05 -10.93 -5.55
CA LEU A 118 -12.76 -10.45 -4.19
C LEU A 118 -11.98 -9.11 -4.20
N VAL A 119 -10.97 -9.00 -5.07
CA VAL A 119 -10.18 -7.77 -5.22
C VAL A 119 -11.09 -6.60 -5.63
N SER A 120 -12.03 -6.79 -6.57
CA SER A 120 -12.95 -5.72 -6.99
C SER A 120 -13.85 -5.25 -5.85
N ARG A 121 -14.37 -6.16 -5.01
CA ARG A 121 -15.15 -5.78 -3.82
C ARG A 121 -14.30 -5.03 -2.80
N SER A 122 -13.10 -5.54 -2.54
CA SER A 122 -12.14 -4.93 -1.61
C SER A 122 -11.77 -3.52 -2.04
N ILE A 123 -11.47 -3.32 -3.33
CA ILE A 123 -11.11 -2.03 -3.93
C ILE A 123 -12.29 -1.05 -3.94
N THR A 124 -13.51 -1.54 -4.17
CA THR A 124 -14.72 -0.72 -4.03
C THR A 124 -14.79 -0.13 -2.62
N ASN A 125 -14.59 -0.96 -1.60
CA ASN A 125 -14.62 -0.52 -0.19
C ASN A 125 -13.40 0.34 0.19
N ALA A 126 -12.24 0.08 -0.41
CA ALA A 126 -10.98 0.80 -0.16
C ALA A 126 -10.88 2.15 -0.88
N THR A 127 -11.68 2.38 -1.92
CA THR A 127 -11.62 3.58 -2.78
C THR A 127 -11.61 4.90 -1.99
N PRO A 128 -12.45 5.11 -0.95
CA PRO A 128 -12.39 6.32 -0.14
C PRO A 128 -11.04 6.51 0.58
N CYS A 129 -10.47 5.43 1.13
CA CYS A 129 -9.17 5.43 1.81
C CYS A 129 -8.01 5.72 0.83
N ILE A 130 -8.05 5.10 -0.34
CA ILE A 130 -7.06 5.30 -1.40
C ILE A 130 -7.09 6.76 -1.89
N THR A 131 -8.27 7.24 -2.27
CA THR A 131 -8.42 8.59 -2.83
C THR A 131 -8.15 9.68 -1.78
N SER A 132 -8.44 9.44 -0.50
CA SER A 132 -8.06 10.38 0.58
C SER A 132 -6.55 10.44 0.76
N SER A 133 -5.86 9.29 0.73
CA SER A 133 -4.40 9.20 0.85
C SER A 133 -3.70 9.96 -0.29
N VAL A 134 -4.13 9.73 -1.54
CA VAL A 134 -3.61 10.44 -2.71
C VAL A 134 -3.83 11.95 -2.57
N ARG A 135 -5.01 12.39 -2.15
CA ARG A 135 -5.32 13.81 -1.95
C ARG A 135 -4.45 14.45 -0.87
N ALA A 136 -4.25 13.77 0.26
CA ALA A 136 -3.44 14.26 1.37
C ALA A 136 -1.99 14.48 0.94
N VAL A 137 -1.40 13.52 0.23
CA VAL A 137 -0.02 13.63 -0.28
C VAL A 137 0.12 14.74 -1.32
N LEU A 138 -0.81 14.86 -2.27
CA LEU A 138 -0.79 15.93 -3.28
C LEU A 138 -0.91 17.33 -2.64
N ALA A 139 -1.72 17.47 -1.60
CA ALA A 139 -1.82 18.72 -0.84
C ALA A 139 -0.49 19.07 -0.15
N ALA A 140 0.09 18.11 0.57
CA ALA A 140 1.37 18.31 1.27
C ALA A 140 2.53 18.62 0.30
N LEU A 141 2.57 17.99 -0.88
CA LEU A 141 3.55 18.30 -1.92
C LEU A 141 3.36 19.72 -2.49
N SER A 142 2.11 20.18 -2.61
CA SER A 142 1.81 21.54 -3.07
C SER A 142 2.25 22.58 -2.05
N ASP A 143 2.04 22.32 -0.75
CA ASP A 143 2.46 23.21 0.33
C ASP A 143 3.99 23.35 0.41
N VAL A 144 4.73 22.25 0.23
CA VAL A 144 6.20 22.28 0.16
C VAL A 144 6.68 23.11 -1.04
N ARG A 145 6.02 22.98 -2.20
CA ARG A 145 6.36 23.76 -3.40
C ARG A 145 6.06 25.25 -3.21
N ALA A 146 4.96 25.59 -2.53
CA ALA A 146 4.60 26.97 -2.22
C ALA A 146 5.53 27.59 -1.17
N GLY A 147 5.98 26.81 -0.18
CA GLY A 147 6.91 27.26 0.87
C GLY A 147 8.39 27.28 0.46
N GLY A 148 8.75 26.67 -0.67
CA GLY A 148 10.10 26.65 -1.23
C GLY A 148 10.46 27.84 -2.12
N VAL A 149 9.57 28.83 -2.26
CA VAL A 149 9.86 30.12 -2.90
C VAL A 149 10.28 31.10 -1.82
N VAL A 150 11.56 31.07 -1.43
CA VAL A 150 12.24 32.12 -0.65
C VAL A 150 13.61 32.37 -1.24
#